data_AF-A0A804NR77-F1
#
_entry.id   AF-A0A804NR77-F1
#
_cell.length_a   1.000
_cell.length_b   1.000
_cell.length_c   1.000
_cell.angle_alpha   90.00
_cell.angle_beta   90.00
_cell.angle_gamma   90.00
#
_symmetry.space_group_name_H-M   'P 1'
#
loop_
_entity.id
_entity.type
_entity.pdbx_description
1 polymer ?
#
loop_
_entity_poly.entity_id
_entity_poly.type
_entity_poly.pdbx_seq_one_letter_code
_entity_poly.pdbx_strand_id
1 'polypeptide(L)'
;MFGRTNSHIEPMNLAVRSLLPPKPTISTLGAAAHLSPLLALPSPQAPTHAASLGVYRRRRRDGAAPHLPKASQLRDKIQSDPGREDPRFAPSGGKLVYQYTKKRASGPKCPVTGKKIQGIPHLRPAEYKRSRLSRNRRTVNRPYGGVLSGIAVRERIIRAFLVEEQKIVKKVLKIQKTKDKTAAK
;
A
#
# COMPACT_ATOMS: atom_id res chain seq x y z
N MET A 1 -17.53 -38.52 -23.92
CA MET A 1 -16.28 -38.45 -24.70
C MET A 1 -15.19 -37.85 -23.80
N PHE A 2 -14.53 -38.71 -23.03
CA PHE A 2 -13.43 -38.41 -22.11
C PHE A 2 -12.10 -38.58 -22.85
N GLY A 3 -11.15 -37.66 -22.68
CA GLY A 3 -9.80 -37.80 -23.21
C GLY A 3 -8.78 -37.12 -22.30
N ARG A 4 -8.26 -37.87 -21.32
CA ARG A 4 -7.06 -37.53 -20.53
C ARG A 4 -5.87 -38.13 -21.24
N THR A 5 -4.80 -37.38 -21.44
CA THR A 5 -3.46 -37.95 -21.66
C THR A 5 -2.50 -37.31 -20.67
N ASN A 6 -2.04 -38.16 -19.74
CA ASN A 6 -0.94 -37.91 -18.82
C ASN A 6 0.37 -37.96 -19.62
N SER A 7 1.20 -36.92 -19.53
CA SER A 7 2.62 -37.02 -19.89
C SER A 7 3.48 -36.93 -18.62
N HIS A 8 4.28 -37.98 -18.54
CA HIS A 8 5.35 -38.39 -17.65
C HIS A 8 6.21 -37.28 -16.99
N ILE A 9 6.55 -37.54 -15.73
CA ILE A 9 7.50 -36.80 -14.89
C ILE A 9 8.86 -37.48 -15.00
N GLU A 10 9.90 -36.74 -15.43
CA GLU A 10 11.30 -37.13 -15.23
C GLU A 10 11.94 -36.27 -14.12
N PRO A 11 12.63 -36.87 -13.13
CA PRO A 11 13.40 -36.14 -12.14
C PRO A 11 14.89 -36.12 -12.51
N MET A 12 15.41 -34.96 -12.94
CA MET A 12 16.85 -34.72 -13.05
C MET A 12 17.41 -34.27 -11.70
N ASN A 13 17.95 -35.24 -10.96
CA ASN A 13 18.89 -35.03 -9.87
C ASN A 13 20.18 -34.41 -10.43
N LEU A 14 20.56 -33.19 -10.04
CA LEU A 14 21.95 -32.75 -10.13
C LEU A 14 22.29 -31.61 -9.15
N ALA A 15 23.32 -31.90 -8.37
CA ALA A 15 24.27 -30.97 -7.78
C ALA A 15 23.78 -30.00 -6.70
N VAL A 16 23.81 -30.51 -5.47
CA VAL A 16 24.15 -29.77 -4.26
C VAL A 16 25.50 -29.06 -4.46
N ARG A 17 25.50 -27.73 -4.63
CA ARG A 17 26.71 -26.91 -4.48
C ARG A 17 26.39 -25.65 -3.67
N SER A 18 26.87 -25.71 -2.44
CA SER A 18 26.91 -24.69 -1.40
C SER A 18 27.56 -23.38 -1.88
N LEU A 19 26.79 -22.29 -1.89
CA LEU A 19 27.32 -20.92 -1.88
C LEU A 19 26.44 -20.07 -0.94
N LEU A 20 26.64 -20.24 0.37
CA LEU A 20 26.16 -19.25 1.35
C LEU A 20 27.10 -18.04 1.30
N PRO A 21 26.59 -16.80 1.20
CA PRO A 21 27.43 -15.62 1.32
C PRO A 21 27.93 -15.42 2.77
N PRO A 22 29.15 -14.89 2.96
CA PRO A 22 29.71 -14.61 4.28
C PRO A 22 28.95 -13.47 4.99
N LYS A 23 28.77 -13.60 6.31
CA LYS A 23 28.15 -12.58 7.17
C LYS A 23 29.10 -11.40 7.38
N PRO A 24 28.62 -10.15 7.44
CA PRO A 24 29.45 -9.01 7.78
C PRO A 24 29.84 -9.03 9.27
N THR A 25 31.14 -8.94 9.52
CA THR A 25 31.76 -8.69 10.83
C THR A 25 31.55 -7.23 11.23
N ILE A 26 30.79 -6.99 12.30
CA ILE A 26 30.68 -5.67 12.94
C ILE A 26 31.67 -5.67 14.11
N SER A 27 32.71 -4.84 14.00
CA SER A 27 33.66 -4.55 15.06
C SER A 27 32.99 -3.75 16.17
N THR A 28 32.99 -4.33 17.36
CA THR A 28 32.62 -3.68 18.62
C THR A 28 33.75 -2.76 19.06
N LEU A 29 33.55 -1.44 18.96
CA LEU A 29 34.31 -0.46 19.75
C LEU A 29 33.45 -0.06 20.94
N GLY A 30 34.00 -0.28 22.13
CA GLY A 30 33.41 0.12 23.39
C GLY A 30 33.60 1.60 23.69
N ALA A 31 32.59 2.17 24.34
CA ALA A 31 32.66 3.30 25.27
C ALA A 31 31.34 3.25 26.05
N ALA A 32 31.38 2.79 27.30
CA ALA A 32 31.52 3.62 28.49
C ALA A 32 30.20 4.33 28.86
N ALA A 33 29.73 3.90 30.03
CA ALA A 33 28.59 4.36 30.81
C ALA A 33 28.34 5.87 30.81
N HIS A 34 27.06 6.26 30.70
CA HIS A 34 26.46 7.27 31.59
C HIS A 34 24.98 6.95 31.77
N LEU A 35 24.63 6.60 33.01
CA LEU A 35 23.27 6.51 33.52
C LEU A 35 22.69 7.93 33.58
N SER A 36 21.52 8.14 33.00
CA SER A 36 20.66 9.30 33.29
C SER A 36 19.20 8.84 33.16
N PRO A 37 18.39 8.97 34.22
CA PRO A 37 17.00 8.56 34.20
C PRO A 37 16.08 9.72 33.75
N LEU A 38 14.92 9.33 33.19
CA LEU A 38 13.65 10.05 33.22
C LEU A 38 13.61 11.47 32.63
N LEU A 39 13.09 11.59 31.40
CA LEU A 39 12.28 12.74 31.02
C LEU A 39 11.09 12.31 30.16
N ALA A 40 9.95 12.90 30.53
CA ALA A 40 8.61 12.53 30.16
C ALA A 40 8.29 12.69 28.67
N LEU A 41 7.42 11.80 28.18
CA LEU A 41 6.71 11.93 26.92
C LEU A 41 5.89 13.24 26.91
N PRO A 42 6.06 14.13 25.91
CA PRO A 42 5.07 15.18 25.68
C PRO A 42 3.85 14.54 25.02
N SER A 43 2.70 14.71 25.67
CA SER A 43 1.38 14.37 25.14
C SER A 43 1.12 15.07 23.80
N PRO A 44 0.37 14.45 22.87
CA PRO A 44 -0.03 15.10 21.63
C PRO A 44 -0.97 16.26 21.95
N GLN A 45 -0.51 17.50 21.74
CA GLN A 45 -1.37 18.67 21.79
C GLN A 45 -2.31 18.63 20.58
N ALA A 46 -3.60 18.47 20.86
CA ALA A 46 -4.65 18.71 19.89
C ALA A 46 -4.65 20.20 19.50
N PRO A 47 -4.84 20.55 18.21
CA PRO A 47 -5.03 21.94 17.84
C PRO A 47 -6.37 22.44 18.41
N THR A 48 -6.29 23.26 19.45
CA THR A 48 -7.40 24.07 19.96
C THR A 48 -7.69 25.21 18.98
N HIS A 49 -8.43 24.92 17.90
CA HIS A 49 -9.21 25.94 17.21
C HIS A 49 -10.65 25.91 17.72
N ALA A 50 -10.82 26.31 18.97
CA ALA A 50 -12.08 26.84 19.49
C ALA A 50 -12.06 28.36 19.27
N ALA A 51 -12.34 28.80 18.04
CA ALA A 51 -12.58 30.20 17.73
C ALA A 51 -14.01 30.34 17.18
N SER A 52 -14.85 30.95 18.02
CA SER A 52 -16.11 31.60 17.71
C SER A 52 -17.17 30.79 16.93
N LEU A 53 -17.88 29.91 17.64
CA LEU A 53 -19.35 29.97 17.56
C LEU A 53 -19.78 31.22 18.35
N GLY A 54 -19.83 32.35 17.66
CA GLY A 54 -20.21 33.61 18.29
C GLY A 54 -20.17 34.75 17.28
N VAL A 55 -21.32 35.40 17.10
CA VAL A 55 -21.45 36.73 16.54
C VAL A 55 -21.20 36.84 15.02
N TYR A 56 -22.19 36.51 14.20
CA TYR A 56 -22.60 37.39 13.09
C TYR A 56 -24.08 37.19 12.74
N ARG A 57 -24.93 37.29 13.79
CA ARG A 57 -26.29 37.80 13.64
C ARG A 57 -26.18 39.33 13.58
N ARG A 58 -26.74 39.94 12.53
CA ARG A 58 -27.03 41.38 12.35
C ARG A 58 -25.84 42.33 12.17
N ARG A 59 -25.53 42.66 10.90
CA ARG A 59 -25.46 44.06 10.44
C ARG A 59 -26.02 44.15 9.01
N ARG A 60 -27.31 44.50 8.94
CA ARG A 60 -27.88 45.27 7.81
C ARG A 60 -27.48 46.73 8.00
N ARG A 61 -27.49 47.48 6.88
CA ARG A 61 -27.26 48.92 6.74
C ARG A 61 -25.76 49.25 6.75
N ASP A 62 -25.13 49.13 5.59
CA ASP A 62 -24.90 50.27 4.69
C ASP A 62 -24.22 49.76 3.42
N GLY A 63 -24.63 50.31 2.28
CA GLY A 63 -24.26 49.83 0.96
C GLY A 63 -22.80 50.08 0.62
N ALA A 64 -22.04 49.00 0.53
CA ALA A 64 -20.88 48.91 -0.37
C ALA A 64 -20.63 47.41 -0.58
N ALA A 65 -21.00 46.89 -1.75
CA ALA A 65 -20.60 45.54 -2.11
C ALA A 65 -19.06 45.50 -2.11
N PRO A 66 -18.42 44.56 -1.40
CA PRO A 66 -16.97 44.40 -1.54
C PRO A 66 -16.70 44.13 -3.02
N HIS A 67 -15.76 44.88 -3.60
CA HIS A 67 -15.38 44.67 -5.00
C HIS A 67 -15.03 43.18 -5.14
N LEU A 68 -15.87 42.45 -5.87
CA LEU A 68 -15.51 41.09 -6.25
C LEU A 68 -14.31 41.25 -7.18
N PRO A 69 -13.21 40.51 -6.96
CA PRO A 69 -12.14 40.48 -7.94
C PRO A 69 -12.79 40.13 -9.28
N LYS A 70 -12.53 40.97 -10.30
CA LYS A 70 -13.07 40.76 -11.64
C LYS A 70 -12.83 39.30 -12.02
N ALA A 71 -13.87 38.64 -12.53
CA ALA A 71 -13.85 37.22 -12.92
C ALA A 71 -12.70 36.83 -13.89
N SER A 72 -11.96 37.83 -14.39
CA SER A 72 -10.76 37.70 -15.19
C SER A 72 -9.48 37.30 -14.43
N GLN A 73 -9.45 37.26 -13.09
CA GLN A 73 -8.25 36.87 -12.33
C GLN A 73 -8.34 35.51 -11.61
N LEU A 74 -9.37 34.71 -11.89
CA LEU A 74 -9.58 33.39 -11.27
C LEU A 74 -9.59 32.22 -12.27
N ARG A 75 -9.16 32.48 -13.51
CA ARG A 75 -8.65 31.48 -14.44
C ARG A 75 -7.15 31.73 -14.54
N ASP A 76 -6.35 30.71 -14.77
CA ASP A 76 -4.90 30.84 -15.02
C ASP A 76 -3.97 30.65 -13.81
N LYS A 77 -4.22 29.59 -13.04
CA LYS A 77 -3.13 28.64 -12.77
C LYS A 77 -3.25 27.51 -13.78
N ILE A 78 -2.93 27.79 -15.05
CA ILE A 78 -2.68 26.76 -16.06
C ILE A 78 -1.36 26.10 -15.66
N GLN A 79 -1.40 25.20 -14.68
CA GLN A 79 -0.41 24.13 -14.68
C GLN A 79 -0.72 23.34 -15.94
N SER A 80 0.19 23.42 -16.92
CA SER A 80 0.17 22.63 -18.14
C SER A 80 -0.20 21.19 -17.78
N ASP A 81 -1.45 20.84 -18.06
CA ASP A 81 -1.99 19.55 -17.69
C ASP A 81 -1.32 18.50 -18.59
N PRO A 82 -0.63 17.46 -18.06
CA PRO A 82 -0.18 16.34 -18.90
C PRO A 82 -1.34 15.44 -19.35
N GLY A 83 -2.53 16.01 -19.59
CA GLY A 83 -3.63 15.33 -20.27
C GLY A 83 -3.22 15.07 -21.70
N ARG A 84 -3.43 13.84 -22.18
CA ARG A 84 -3.17 13.51 -23.58
C ARG A 84 -4.27 14.16 -24.42
N GLU A 85 -3.96 15.25 -25.10
CA GLU A 85 -4.83 15.86 -26.11
C GLU A 85 -4.69 15.06 -27.41
N ASP A 86 -5.39 13.94 -27.52
CA ASP A 86 -5.46 13.22 -28.78
C ASP A 86 -6.60 13.79 -29.63
N PRO A 87 -6.33 14.22 -30.89
CA PRO A 87 -7.40 14.42 -31.86
C PRO A 87 -8.21 13.12 -31.95
N ARG A 88 -9.52 13.20 -31.73
CA ARG A 88 -10.42 12.08 -31.94
C ARG A 88 -11.51 12.50 -32.91
N PHE A 89 -11.89 11.58 -33.77
CA PHE A 89 -12.93 11.82 -34.77
C PHE A 89 -14.25 12.14 -34.06
N ALA A 90 -14.83 13.31 -34.34
CA ALA A 90 -16.13 13.68 -33.79
C ALA A 90 -17.21 12.82 -34.50
N PRO A 91 -18.10 12.11 -33.76
CA PRO A 91 -18.97 11.08 -34.34
C PRO A 91 -19.98 11.54 -35.42
N SER A 92 -20.21 12.84 -35.63
CA SER A 92 -21.35 13.30 -36.45
C SER A 92 -21.05 14.37 -37.50
N GLY A 93 -19.79 14.67 -37.83
CA GLY A 93 -19.53 15.81 -38.73
C GLY A 93 -18.24 15.82 -39.55
N GLY A 94 -17.49 14.72 -39.61
CA GLY A 94 -16.25 14.66 -40.42
C GLY A 94 -15.12 15.59 -39.99
N LYS A 95 -15.31 16.38 -38.91
CA LYS A 95 -14.33 17.33 -38.37
C LYS A 95 -13.46 16.65 -37.31
N LEU A 96 -12.15 16.92 -37.36
CA LEU A 96 -11.22 16.53 -36.30
C LEU A 96 -11.36 17.49 -35.12
N VAL A 97 -11.76 16.96 -33.95
CA VAL A 97 -11.94 17.74 -32.73
C VAL A 97 -11.04 17.18 -31.64
N TYR A 98 -10.30 18.05 -30.95
CA TYR A 98 -9.54 17.66 -29.76
C TYR A 98 -10.51 17.41 -28.61
N GLN A 99 -10.46 16.22 -28.03
CA GLN A 99 -11.25 15.88 -26.85
C GLN A 99 -10.33 15.59 -25.69
N TYR A 100 -10.47 16.34 -24.59
CA TYR A 100 -9.73 16.12 -23.36
C TYR A 100 -9.91 14.68 -22.86
N THR A 101 -8.83 13.89 -22.91
CA THR A 101 -8.79 12.59 -22.23
C THR A 101 -8.38 12.79 -20.78
N LYS A 102 -9.01 12.04 -19.88
CA LYS A 102 -8.46 11.85 -18.54
C LYS A 102 -7.14 11.05 -18.68
N LYS A 103 -6.05 11.56 -18.08
CA LYS A 103 -4.80 10.81 -17.79
C LYS A 103 -5.09 9.36 -17.36
N ARG A 104 -4.31 8.41 -17.90
CA ARG A 104 -4.39 6.98 -17.57
C ARG A 104 -4.03 6.75 -16.10
N ALA A 105 -4.81 5.95 -15.39
CA ALA A 105 -4.57 5.65 -13.99
C ALA A 105 -3.57 4.51 -13.83
N SER A 106 -2.62 4.66 -12.90
CA SER A 106 -1.91 3.51 -12.36
C SER A 106 -2.82 2.83 -11.34
N GLY A 107 -3.13 1.55 -11.57
CA GLY A 107 -3.91 0.75 -10.64
C GLY A 107 -3.12 0.24 -9.42
N PRO A 108 -3.80 -0.48 -8.50
CA PRO A 108 -3.17 -1.02 -7.31
C PRO A 108 -2.15 -2.13 -7.64
N LYS A 109 -0.96 -2.01 -7.05
CA LYS A 109 0.16 -2.94 -7.20
C LYS A 109 0.44 -3.65 -5.89
N CYS A 110 0.92 -4.88 -5.96
CA CYS A 110 1.42 -5.60 -4.80
C CYS A 110 2.73 -4.97 -4.32
N PRO A 111 2.90 -4.63 -3.03
CA PRO A 111 4.15 -4.06 -2.50
C PRO A 111 5.31 -5.06 -2.52
N VAL A 112 5.04 -6.37 -2.47
CA VAL A 112 6.09 -7.41 -2.45
C VAL A 112 6.57 -7.75 -3.86
N THR A 113 5.63 -7.98 -4.78
CA THR A 113 5.96 -8.46 -6.14
C THR A 113 6.05 -7.32 -7.17
N GLY A 114 5.55 -6.11 -6.87
CA GLY A 114 5.40 -5.01 -7.84
C GLY A 114 4.34 -5.24 -8.93
N LYS A 115 3.80 -6.47 -9.04
CA LYS A 115 2.80 -6.86 -10.04
C LYS A 115 1.43 -6.21 -9.74
N LYS A 116 0.66 -5.95 -10.81
CA LYS A 116 -0.74 -5.51 -10.73
C LYS A 116 -1.61 -6.55 -10.02
N ILE A 117 -2.58 -6.10 -9.23
CA ILE A 117 -3.52 -7.00 -8.56
C ILE A 117 -4.62 -7.40 -9.53
N GLN A 118 -4.73 -8.71 -9.79
CA GLN A 118 -5.76 -9.27 -10.66
C GLN A 118 -7.15 -9.08 -10.06
N GLY A 119 -8.14 -8.81 -10.91
CA GLY A 119 -9.54 -8.64 -10.53
C GLY A 119 -9.94 -7.23 -10.06
N ILE A 120 -8.99 -6.29 -9.98
CA ILE A 120 -9.28 -4.90 -9.59
C ILE A 120 -9.06 -3.94 -10.77
N PRO A 121 -10.05 -3.09 -11.12
CA PRO A 121 -9.93 -2.19 -12.25
C PRO A 121 -8.96 -1.04 -11.97
N HIS A 122 -8.18 -0.66 -12.98
CA HIS A 122 -7.22 0.45 -12.93
C HIS A 122 -7.93 1.76 -13.25
N LEU A 123 -8.52 2.37 -12.23
CA LEU A 123 -9.33 3.60 -12.35
C LEU A 123 -8.72 4.72 -11.54
N ARG A 124 -9.13 5.97 -11.85
CA ARG A 124 -8.69 7.13 -11.07
C ARG A 124 -9.33 7.11 -9.67
N PRO A 125 -8.71 7.76 -8.67
CA PRO A 125 -9.27 7.82 -7.31
C PRO A 125 -10.72 8.35 -7.28
N ALA A 126 -11.07 9.30 -8.15
CA ALA A 126 -12.42 9.84 -8.26
C ALA A 126 -13.47 8.80 -8.72
N GLU A 127 -13.06 7.85 -9.55
CA GLU A 127 -13.91 6.77 -10.06
C GLU A 127 -13.99 5.59 -9.08
N TYR A 128 -13.00 5.47 -8.18
CA TYR A 128 -12.98 4.47 -7.12
C TYR A 128 -13.94 4.77 -5.94
N LYS A 129 -14.57 5.95 -5.95
CA LYS A 129 -15.54 6.39 -4.95
C LYS A 129 -16.71 5.40 -4.85
N ARG A 130 -17.24 5.22 -3.63
CA ARG A 130 -18.34 4.28 -3.32
C ARG A 130 -19.63 4.55 -4.13
N SER A 131 -19.84 5.78 -4.58
CA SER A 131 -20.99 6.16 -5.42
C SER A 131 -20.90 5.68 -6.87
N ARG A 132 -19.69 5.34 -7.36
CA ARG A 132 -19.46 4.95 -8.76
C ARG A 132 -19.15 3.46 -8.90
N LEU A 133 -18.46 2.86 -7.93
CA LEU A 133 -18.12 1.43 -7.94
C LEU A 133 -18.62 0.72 -6.68
N SER A 134 -19.26 -0.44 -6.89
CA SER A 134 -19.67 -1.33 -5.82
C SER A 134 -18.46 -1.94 -5.08
N ARG A 135 -18.68 -2.48 -3.88
CA ARG A 135 -17.61 -3.09 -3.07
C ARG A 135 -16.95 -4.28 -3.78
N ASN A 136 -17.74 -5.18 -4.36
CA ASN A 136 -17.25 -6.39 -5.03
C ASN A 136 -16.23 -6.07 -6.14
N ARG A 137 -16.41 -4.96 -6.88
CA ARG A 137 -15.46 -4.56 -7.94
C ARG A 137 -14.16 -3.96 -7.42
N ARG A 138 -14.09 -3.57 -6.14
CA ARG A 138 -12.92 -2.90 -5.53
C ARG A 138 -12.05 -3.86 -4.72
N THR A 139 -12.55 -5.06 -4.43
CA THR A 139 -11.92 -6.04 -3.54
C THR A 139 -11.87 -7.41 -4.20
N VAL A 140 -11.00 -8.30 -3.71
CA VAL A 140 -11.03 -9.72 -4.07
C VAL A 140 -11.35 -10.53 -2.83
N ASN A 141 -12.20 -11.56 -2.95
CA ASN A 141 -12.69 -12.37 -1.84
C ASN A 141 -11.63 -13.37 -1.35
N ARG A 142 -10.53 -12.86 -0.81
CA ARG A 142 -9.44 -13.60 -0.14
C ARG A 142 -8.79 -12.73 0.94
N PRO A 143 -8.05 -13.28 1.92
CA PRO A 143 -7.28 -12.47 2.86
C PRO A 143 -6.29 -11.55 2.13
N TYR A 144 -6.16 -10.31 2.62
CA TYR A 144 -5.36 -9.24 2.01
C TYR A 144 -5.73 -8.90 0.55
N GLY A 145 -6.99 -9.16 0.14
CA GLY A 145 -7.52 -8.82 -1.16
C GLY A 145 -7.38 -7.32 -1.47
N GLY A 146 -6.83 -7.00 -2.64
CA GLY A 146 -6.59 -5.61 -3.06
C GLY A 146 -5.33 -4.94 -2.51
N VAL A 147 -4.58 -5.63 -1.65
CA VAL A 147 -3.26 -5.17 -1.19
C VAL A 147 -2.16 -6.09 -1.70
N LEU A 148 -2.36 -7.40 -1.63
CA LEU A 148 -1.35 -8.40 -2.01
C LEU A 148 -1.78 -9.24 -3.21
N SER A 149 -0.80 -9.66 -4.01
CA SER A 149 -0.98 -10.69 -5.04
C SER A 149 -1.26 -12.05 -4.39
N GLY A 150 -1.97 -12.95 -5.09
CA GLY A 150 -2.25 -14.29 -4.56
C GLY A 150 -0.99 -15.07 -4.18
N ILE A 151 0.09 -14.90 -4.95
CA ILE A 151 1.41 -15.50 -4.68
C ILE A 151 1.97 -14.98 -3.36
N ALA A 152 1.95 -13.66 -3.14
CA ALA A 152 2.46 -13.06 -1.91
C ALA A 152 1.64 -13.47 -0.66
N VAL A 153 0.33 -13.69 -0.82
CA VAL A 153 -0.51 -14.22 0.26
C VAL A 153 -0.11 -15.65 0.61
N ARG A 154 0.10 -16.51 -0.40
CA ARG A 154 0.57 -17.89 -0.20
C ARG A 154 1.92 -17.94 0.52
N GLU A 155 2.88 -17.12 0.10
CA GLU A 155 4.18 -17.03 0.76
C GLU A 155 4.06 -16.61 2.24
N ARG A 156 3.17 -15.67 2.56
CA ARG A 156 2.95 -15.26 3.97
C ARG A 156 2.35 -16.38 4.81
N ILE A 157 1.38 -17.12 4.28
CA ILE A 157 0.75 -18.24 4.99
C ILE A 157 1.80 -19.33 5.27
N ILE A 158 2.55 -19.73 4.25
CA ILE A 158 3.59 -20.77 4.41
C ILE A 158 4.69 -20.30 5.37
N ARG A 159 5.16 -19.04 5.25
CA ARG A 159 6.17 -18.49 6.15
C ARG A 159 5.67 -18.44 7.60
N ALA A 160 4.43 -18.03 7.83
CA ALA A 160 3.85 -18.00 9.17
C ALA A 160 3.80 -19.40 9.78
N PHE A 161 3.28 -20.38 9.04
CA PHE A 161 3.23 -21.77 9.45
C PHE A 161 4.62 -22.32 9.81
N LEU A 162 5.60 -22.20 8.90
CA LEU A 162 6.94 -22.72 9.15
C LEU A 162 7.64 -22.06 10.34
N VAL A 163 7.41 -20.76 10.56
CA VAL A 163 7.96 -20.05 11.73
C VAL A 163 7.32 -20.53 13.02
N GLU A 164 6.02 -20.83 13.02
CA GLU A 164 5.31 -21.39 14.17
C GLU A 164 5.79 -22.81 14.49
N GLU A 165 5.89 -23.69 13.48
CA GLU A 165 6.44 -25.03 13.61
C GLU A 165 7.87 -25.00 14.17
N GLN A 166 8.72 -24.16 13.59
CA GLN A 166 10.11 -24.03 14.03
C GLN A 166 10.19 -23.49 15.48
N LYS A 167 9.27 -22.60 15.90
CA LYS A 167 9.22 -22.11 17.29
C LYS A 167 8.91 -23.25 18.26
N ILE A 168 8.00 -24.17 17.92
CA ILE A 168 7.65 -25.32 18.76
C ILE A 168 8.87 -26.25 18.88
N VAL A 169 9.49 -26.64 17.77
CA VAL A 169 10.68 -27.51 17.75
C VAL A 169 11.81 -26.91 18.59
N LYS A 170 12.08 -25.60 18.43
CA LYS A 170 13.09 -24.89 19.23
C LYS A 170 12.78 -24.90 20.73
N LYS A 171 11.50 -24.84 21.14
CA LYS A 171 11.09 -24.91 22.56
C LYS A 171 11.27 -26.32 23.12
N VAL A 172 10.83 -27.35 22.40
CA VAL A 172 10.95 -28.76 22.84
C VAL A 172 12.41 -29.15 23.02
N LEU A 173 13.28 -28.81 22.06
CA LEU A 173 14.72 -29.08 22.16
C LEU A 173 15.38 -28.34 23.33
N LYS A 174 14.91 -27.14 23.68
CA LYS A 174 15.39 -26.42 24.87
C LYS A 174 14.95 -27.12 26.16
N ILE A 175 13.69 -27.56 26.24
CA ILE A 175 13.14 -28.26 27.41
C ILE A 175 13.87 -29.59 27.64
N GLN A 176 14.15 -30.36 26.59
CA GLN A 176 14.92 -31.61 26.69
C GLN A 176 16.33 -31.34 27.20
N LYS A 177 17.06 -30.40 26.59
CA LYS A 177 18.41 -30.00 27.05
C LYS A 177 18.44 -29.53 28.50
N THR A 178 17.39 -28.88 29.00
CA THR A 178 17.30 -28.51 30.42
C THR A 178 17.01 -29.71 31.32
N LYS A 179 16.14 -30.64 30.88
CA LYS A 179 15.81 -31.87 31.62
C LYS A 179 17.01 -32.81 31.73
N ASP A 180 17.76 -33.01 30.65
CA ASP A 180 18.94 -33.88 30.63
C ASP A 180 20.05 -33.32 31.54
N LYS A 181 20.22 -31.99 31.57
CA LYS A 181 21.17 -31.32 32.47
C LYS A 181 20.77 -31.40 33.94
N THR A 182 19.48 -31.44 34.26
CA THR A 182 19.01 -31.63 35.63
C THR A 182 19.07 -33.08 36.08
N ALA A 183 18.96 -34.04 35.16
CA ALA A 183 19.08 -35.47 35.47
C ALA A 183 20.54 -35.94 35.62
N ALA A 184 21.49 -35.23 35.01
CA ALA A 184 22.92 -35.50 35.13
C ALA A 184 23.60 -34.84 36.36
N LYS A 185 22.85 -34.08 37.16
CA LYS A 185 23.29 -33.52 38.45
C LYS A 185 22.69 -34.33 39.58
#